data_AF-A0AAN4MFB0-F1
#
_entry.id   AF-A0AAN4MFB0-F1
#
_cell.length_a   1.000
_cell.length_b   1.000
_cell.length_c   1.000
_cell.angle_alpha   90.00
_cell.angle_beta   90.00
_cell.angle_gamma   90.00
#
_symmetry.space_group_name_H-M   'P 1'
#
loop_
_entity.id
_entity.type
_entity.pdbx_description
1 polymer ?
#
loop_
_entity_poly.entity_id
_entity_poly.type
_entity_poly.pdbx_seq_one_letter_code
_entity_poly.pdbx_strand_id
1 'polypeptide(L)'
;MSNSYKFQLKLELDLKLITPEEIQDWAMHALEDDPTNELALDICFLSNTEQVLQYFRLTERSEFSETLIDKVTTKVLENYIFKHINTVNHKDQIYSFFQNIFSINLYLEKEELRFLIYSYEGQLEMALEDYSELETEELWENFKMELKRYFSSANNFHN
;
A
#
# COMPACT_ATOMS: atom_id res chain seq x y z
N MET A 1 -5.80 10.68 17.48
CA MET A 1 -5.10 9.49 16.93
C MET A 1 -5.88 8.79 15.82
N SER A 2 -7.20 8.97 15.71
CA SER A 2 -8.09 8.25 14.78
C SER A 2 -7.80 8.46 13.28
N ASN A 3 -7.48 9.70 12.84
CA ASN A 3 -7.33 9.99 11.41
C ASN A 3 -6.16 9.24 10.75
N SER A 4 -5.03 9.06 11.43
CA SER A 4 -3.87 8.34 10.85
C SER A 4 -4.17 6.88 10.58
N TYR A 5 -4.92 6.24 11.49
CA TYR A 5 -5.23 4.82 11.36
C TYR A 5 -6.36 4.58 10.37
N LYS A 6 -7.36 5.47 10.31
CA LYS A 6 -8.38 5.47 9.24
C LYS A 6 -7.74 5.50 7.85
N PHE A 7 -6.76 6.40 7.66
CA PHE A 7 -6.04 6.47 6.38
C PHE A 7 -5.19 5.22 6.11
N GLN A 8 -4.55 4.64 7.13
CA GLN A 8 -3.83 3.38 6.99
C GLN A 8 -4.76 2.25 6.52
N LEU A 9 -5.90 2.06 7.19
CA LEU A 9 -6.90 1.04 6.83
C LEU A 9 -7.42 1.24 5.40
N LYS A 10 -7.64 2.49 4.96
CA LYS A 10 -7.99 2.79 3.57
C LYS A 10 -6.95 2.26 2.59
N LEU A 11 -5.67 2.58 2.80
CA LEU A 11 -4.61 2.17 1.88
C LEU A 11 -4.38 0.66 1.92
N GLU A 12 -4.45 0.04 3.10
CA GLU A 12 -4.35 -1.41 3.24
C GLU A 12 -5.50 -2.10 2.51
N LEU A 13 -6.71 -1.54 2.55
CA LEU A 13 -7.88 -2.05 1.83
C LEU A 13 -7.71 -1.88 0.30
N ASP A 14 -7.25 -0.71 -0.15
CA ASP A 14 -6.96 -0.42 -1.57
C ASP A 14 -5.87 -1.35 -2.14
N LEU A 15 -4.91 -1.78 -1.30
CA LEU A 15 -3.86 -2.76 -1.63
C LEU A 15 -4.23 -4.22 -1.34
N LYS A 16 -5.45 -4.50 -0.85
CA LYS A 16 -5.91 -5.85 -0.46
C LYS A 16 -5.00 -6.51 0.60
N LEU A 17 -4.38 -5.70 1.46
CA LEU A 17 -3.59 -6.16 2.59
C LEU A 17 -4.46 -6.59 3.77
N ILE A 18 -5.65 -6.00 3.86
CA ILE A 18 -6.68 -6.27 4.86
C ILE A 18 -8.04 -6.41 4.16
N THR A 19 -8.94 -7.24 4.69
CA THR A 19 -10.32 -7.38 4.20
C THR A 19 -11.29 -6.52 5.00
N PRO A 20 -12.48 -6.19 4.44
CA PRO A 20 -13.55 -5.54 5.19
C PRO A 20 -13.94 -6.26 6.48
N GLU A 21 -13.94 -7.59 6.47
CA GLU A 21 -14.25 -8.43 7.62
C GLU A 21 -13.18 -8.30 8.71
N GLU A 22 -11.89 -8.30 8.33
CA GLU A 22 -10.79 -8.07 9.27
C GLU A 22 -10.86 -6.67 9.90
N ILE A 23 -11.32 -5.66 9.15
CA ILE A 23 -11.55 -4.30 9.67
C ILE A 23 -12.71 -4.27 10.69
N GLN A 24 -13.80 -4.98 10.40
CA GLN A 24 -14.94 -5.07 11.33
C GLN A 24 -14.55 -5.84 12.61
N ASP A 25 -13.82 -6.94 12.48
CA ASP A 25 -13.30 -7.69 13.61
C ASP A 25 -12.36 -6.82 14.45
N TRP A 26 -11.47 -6.06 13.82
CA TRP A 26 -10.64 -5.07 14.54
C TRP A 26 -11.49 -4.06 15.31
N ALA A 27 -12.54 -3.51 14.70
CA ALA A 27 -13.39 -2.50 15.35
C ALA A 27 -14.10 -3.07 16.58
N MET A 28 -14.57 -4.32 16.53
CA MET A 28 -15.18 -4.98 17.68
C MET A 28 -14.18 -5.14 18.85
N HIS A 29 -12.98 -5.66 18.58
CA HIS A 29 -11.94 -5.81 19.61
C HIS A 29 -11.49 -4.45 20.16
N ALA A 30 -11.36 -3.44 19.30
CA ALA A 30 -10.95 -2.09 19.71
C ALA A 30 -11.96 -1.46 20.69
N LEU A 31 -13.25 -1.79 20.60
CA LEU A 31 -14.29 -1.32 21.52
C LEU A 31 -14.33 -2.09 22.84
N GLU A 32 -13.84 -3.33 22.87
CA GLU A 32 -13.63 -4.07 24.12
C GLU A 32 -12.54 -3.41 24.96
N ASP A 33 -11.48 -2.94 24.32
CA ASP A 33 -10.35 -2.26 24.97
C ASP A 33 -10.63 -0.78 25.26
N ASP A 34 -11.21 -0.06 24.29
CA ASP A 34 -11.57 1.36 24.39
C ASP A 34 -12.98 1.60 23.82
N PRO A 35 -14.02 1.59 24.67
CA PRO A 35 -15.41 1.83 24.25
C PRO A 35 -15.65 3.23 23.65
N THR A 36 -14.70 4.15 23.78
CA THR A 36 -14.79 5.52 23.27
C THR A 36 -14.03 5.72 21.95
N ASN A 37 -13.49 4.64 21.37
CA ASN A 37 -12.77 4.70 20.10
C ASN A 37 -13.72 5.08 18.96
N GLU A 38 -13.67 6.36 18.56
CA GLU A 38 -14.55 6.95 17.53
C GLU A 38 -14.49 6.20 16.19
N LEU A 39 -13.31 5.80 15.74
CA LEU A 39 -13.17 5.08 14.46
C LEU A 39 -13.77 3.68 14.54
N ALA A 40 -13.59 3.00 15.67
CA ALA A 40 -14.19 1.69 15.88
C ALA A 40 -15.72 1.79 15.98
N LEU A 41 -16.23 2.84 16.63
CA LEU A 41 -17.67 3.15 16.68
C LEU A 41 -18.24 3.42 15.28
N ASP A 42 -17.54 4.17 14.43
CA ASP A 42 -17.97 4.39 13.04
C ASP A 42 -18.08 3.08 12.24
N ILE A 43 -17.15 2.15 12.46
CA ILE A 43 -17.01 0.92 11.68
C ILE A 43 -17.92 -0.20 12.21
N CYS A 44 -18.11 -0.34 13.52
CA CYS A 44 -18.81 -1.49 14.11
C CYS A 44 -20.29 -1.56 13.74
N PHE A 45 -20.89 -0.45 13.30
CA PHE A 45 -22.29 -0.41 12.84
C PHE A 45 -22.46 -0.71 11.35
N LEU A 46 -21.36 -0.80 10.59
CA LEU A 46 -21.41 -1.20 9.19
C LEU A 46 -21.79 -2.68 9.15
N SER A 47 -22.83 -3.02 8.39
CA SER A 47 -23.49 -4.32 8.42
C SER A 47 -22.93 -5.32 7.40
N ASN A 48 -22.15 -4.86 6.42
CA ASN A 48 -21.59 -5.72 5.37
C ASN A 48 -20.36 -5.11 4.69
N THR A 49 -19.66 -5.95 3.93
CA THR A 49 -18.49 -5.63 3.11
C THR A 49 -18.68 -4.36 2.26
N GLU A 50 -19.83 -4.19 1.60
CA GLU A 50 -20.08 -3.01 0.73
C GLU A 50 -20.14 -1.72 1.54
N GLN A 51 -20.74 -1.73 2.73
CA GLN A 51 -20.78 -0.55 3.60
C GLN A 51 -19.39 -0.15 4.10
N VAL A 52 -18.53 -1.12 4.42
CA VAL A 52 -17.12 -0.87 4.78
C VAL A 52 -16.36 -0.27 3.61
N LEU A 53 -16.48 -0.86 2.41
CA LEU A 53 -15.87 -0.32 1.20
C LEU A 53 -16.36 1.12 0.91
N GLN A 54 -17.66 1.37 1.06
CA GLN A 54 -18.24 2.69 0.85
C GLN A 54 -17.72 3.72 1.88
N TYR A 55 -17.60 3.34 3.15
CA TYR A 55 -17.05 4.20 4.21
C TYR A 55 -15.63 4.68 3.86
N PHE A 56 -14.75 3.78 3.46
CA PHE A 56 -13.38 4.15 3.06
C PHE A 56 -13.30 4.82 1.68
N ARG A 57 -14.24 4.55 0.77
CA ARG A 57 -14.32 5.26 -0.52
C ARG A 57 -14.69 6.74 -0.34
N LEU A 58 -15.53 7.06 0.63
CA LEU A 58 -15.93 8.43 0.96
C LEU A 58 -14.86 9.21 1.74
N THR A 59 -13.78 8.55 2.14
CA THR A 59 -12.68 9.19 2.86
C THR A 59 -11.87 10.05 1.89
N GLU A 60 -11.92 11.36 2.06
CA GLU A 60 -11.24 12.32 1.20
C GLU A 60 -9.78 12.54 1.61
N ARG A 61 -8.90 12.79 0.64
CA ARG A 61 -7.50 13.15 0.89
C ARG A 61 -7.37 14.41 1.78
N SER A 62 -8.32 15.34 1.64
CA SER A 62 -8.41 16.61 2.40
C SER A 62 -8.58 16.40 3.91
N GLU A 63 -9.02 15.23 4.36
CA GLU A 63 -9.15 14.88 5.79
C GLU A 63 -7.78 14.71 6.50
N PHE A 64 -6.68 14.66 5.75
CA PHE A 64 -5.35 14.35 6.25
C PHE A 64 -4.32 15.40 5.86
N SER A 65 -3.37 15.67 6.76
CA SER A 65 -2.20 16.50 6.44
C SER A 65 -1.28 15.79 5.44
N GLU A 66 -0.63 16.53 4.55
CA GLU A 66 0.33 15.99 3.57
C GLU A 66 1.45 15.16 4.21
N THR A 67 2.01 15.59 5.35
CA THR A 67 3.03 14.84 6.08
C THR A 67 2.53 13.48 6.57
N LEU A 68 1.27 13.40 6.99
CA LEU A 68 0.64 12.15 7.41
C LEU A 68 0.42 11.24 6.21
N ILE A 69 -0.08 11.80 5.11
CA ILE A 69 -0.30 11.07 3.86
C ILE A 69 0.99 10.41 3.42
N ASP A 70 2.07 11.18 3.24
CA ASP A 70 3.34 10.63 2.75
C ASP A 70 3.91 9.55 3.67
N LYS A 71 3.89 9.79 4.99
CA LYS A 71 4.40 8.84 5.99
C LYS A 71 3.62 7.53 5.98
N VAL A 72 2.29 7.60 6.00
CA VAL A 72 1.43 6.40 6.06
C VAL A 72 1.48 5.66 4.73
N THR A 73 1.43 6.36 3.59
CA THR A 73 1.54 5.74 2.26
C THR A 73 2.87 5.01 2.10
N THR A 74 4.00 5.64 2.47
CA THR A 74 5.31 5.00 2.39
C THR A 74 5.35 3.70 3.19
N LYS A 75 4.84 3.73 4.43
CA LYS A 75 4.81 2.55 5.31
C LYS A 75 3.92 1.43 4.76
N VAL A 76 2.72 1.77 4.29
CA VAL A 76 1.77 0.77 3.76
C VAL A 76 2.29 0.15 2.46
N LEU A 77 2.90 0.97 1.59
CA LEU A 77 3.53 0.50 0.37
C LEU A 77 4.74 -0.41 0.67
N GLU A 78 5.60 -0.04 1.62
CA GLU A 78 6.72 -0.87 2.08
C GLU A 78 6.22 -2.25 2.54
N ASN A 79 5.18 -2.28 3.37
CA ASN A 79 4.55 -3.52 3.83
C ASN A 79 4.01 -4.36 2.66
N TYR A 80 3.32 -3.73 1.71
CA TYR A 80 2.81 -4.41 0.52
C TYR A 80 3.94 -5.03 -0.31
N ILE A 81 4.96 -4.23 -0.62
CA ILE A 81 6.11 -4.66 -1.39
C ILE A 81 6.75 -5.88 -0.71
N PHE A 82 7.11 -5.80 0.57
CA PHE A 82 7.78 -6.92 1.22
C PHE A 82 6.91 -8.17 1.41
N LYS A 83 5.59 -8.01 1.54
CA LYS A 83 4.65 -9.15 1.61
C LYS A 83 4.57 -9.90 0.27
N HIS A 84 4.67 -9.19 -0.86
CA HIS A 84 4.39 -9.77 -2.18
C HIS A 84 5.62 -9.98 -3.08
N ILE A 85 6.71 -9.23 -2.88
CA ILE A 85 7.83 -9.20 -3.84
C ILE A 85 8.53 -10.55 -4.01
N ASN A 86 8.52 -11.40 -2.99
CA ASN A 86 9.11 -12.74 -3.03
C ASN A 86 8.13 -13.83 -3.50
N THR A 87 6.83 -13.52 -3.59
CA THR A 87 5.80 -14.47 -4.03
C THR A 87 5.42 -14.29 -5.50
N VAL A 88 5.77 -13.14 -6.09
CA VAL A 88 5.64 -12.86 -7.52
C VAL A 88 6.73 -13.62 -8.29
N ASN A 89 6.29 -14.58 -9.12
CA ASN A 89 7.15 -15.47 -9.91
C ASN A 89 6.69 -15.64 -11.37
N HIS A 90 5.61 -14.99 -11.79
CA HIS A 90 5.06 -15.08 -13.15
C HIS A 90 4.65 -13.72 -13.70
N LYS A 91 4.63 -13.60 -15.04
CA LYS A 91 4.26 -12.40 -15.80
C LYS A 91 2.99 -11.71 -15.27
N ASP A 92 1.88 -12.46 -15.16
CA ASP A 92 0.59 -11.91 -14.72
C ASP A 92 0.62 -11.36 -13.29
N GLN A 93 1.50 -11.91 -12.45
CA GLN A 93 1.67 -11.47 -11.07
C GLN A 93 2.52 -10.21 -10.98
N ILE A 94 3.52 -10.03 -11.86
CA ILE A 94 4.29 -8.78 -11.97
C ILE A 94 3.35 -7.65 -12.37
N TYR A 95 2.50 -7.87 -13.38
CA TYR A 95 1.52 -6.87 -13.80
C TYR A 95 0.53 -6.55 -12.67
N SER A 96 -0.03 -7.57 -12.02
CA SER A 96 -0.93 -7.39 -10.88
C SER A 96 -0.25 -6.66 -9.71
N PHE A 97 1.04 -6.90 -9.50
CA PHE A 97 1.82 -6.26 -8.45
C PHE A 97 1.87 -4.74 -8.66
N PHE A 98 2.20 -4.27 -9.87
CA PHE A 98 2.25 -2.84 -10.18
C PHE A 98 0.87 -2.19 -10.26
N GLN A 99 -0.14 -2.88 -10.78
CA GLN A 99 -1.53 -2.38 -10.80
C GLN A 99 -2.04 -2.03 -9.39
N ASN A 100 -1.76 -2.88 -8.40
CA ASN A 100 -2.12 -2.56 -7.02
C ASN A 100 -1.31 -1.36 -6.49
N ILE A 101 -0.02 -1.23 -6.79
CA ILE A 101 0.78 -0.07 -6.37
C ILE A 101 0.22 1.23 -6.99
N PHE A 102 -0.22 1.18 -8.25
CA PHE A 102 -0.79 2.32 -8.95
C PHE A 102 -2.03 2.87 -8.25
N SER A 103 -2.81 2.02 -7.56
CA SER A 103 -4.02 2.45 -6.84
C SER A 103 -3.72 3.46 -5.73
N ILE A 104 -2.52 3.43 -5.14
CA ILE A 104 -2.11 4.33 -4.07
C ILE A 104 -1.09 5.39 -4.49
N ASN A 105 -0.65 5.38 -5.75
CA ASN A 105 0.39 6.29 -6.24
C ASN A 105 0.02 7.78 -6.06
N LEU A 106 -1.26 8.13 -6.15
CA LEU A 106 -1.74 9.49 -5.92
C LEU A 106 -1.49 10.04 -4.50
N TYR A 107 -1.07 9.17 -3.58
CA TYR A 107 -0.72 9.49 -2.20
C TYR A 107 0.78 9.39 -1.89
N LEU A 108 1.59 8.86 -2.82
CA LEU A 108 3.04 8.96 -2.71
C LEU A 108 3.39 10.42 -3.00
N GLU A 109 4.15 11.09 -2.16
CA GLU A 109 4.70 12.42 -2.47
C GLU A 109 6.18 12.31 -2.84
N LYS A 110 6.92 11.38 -2.21
CA LYS A 110 8.33 11.11 -2.50
C LYS A 110 8.57 10.74 -3.97
N GLU A 111 9.19 11.66 -4.68
CA GLU A 111 9.55 11.53 -6.10
C GLU A 111 10.49 10.34 -6.34
N GLU A 112 11.44 10.09 -5.45
CA GLU A 112 12.46 9.03 -5.61
C GLU A 112 11.87 7.61 -5.61
N LEU A 113 11.03 7.25 -4.64
CA LEU A 113 10.40 5.92 -4.59
C LEU A 113 9.46 5.72 -5.77
N ARG A 114 8.70 6.77 -6.10
CA ARG A 114 7.78 6.75 -7.23
C ARG A 114 8.54 6.53 -8.53
N PHE A 115 9.63 7.26 -8.73
CA PHE A 115 10.49 7.14 -9.90
C PHE A 115 11.10 5.74 -10.01
N LEU A 116 11.61 5.19 -8.89
CA LEU A 116 12.15 3.83 -8.86
C LEU A 116 11.12 2.80 -9.32
N ILE A 117 9.90 2.85 -8.76
CA ILE A 117 8.80 1.94 -9.11
C ILE A 117 8.44 2.08 -10.59
N TYR A 118 8.26 3.30 -11.09
CA TYR A 118 7.89 3.52 -12.49
C TYR A 118 8.97 3.13 -13.49
N SER A 119 10.23 3.39 -13.14
CA SER A 119 11.35 3.01 -14.00
C SER A 119 11.42 1.49 -14.17
N TYR A 120 11.19 0.72 -13.11
CA TYR A 120 11.20 -0.73 -13.18
C TYR A 120 9.92 -1.31 -13.76
N GLU A 121 8.75 -0.71 -13.51
CA GLU A 121 7.49 -1.10 -14.17
C GLU A 121 7.65 -1.08 -15.70
N GLY A 122 8.13 0.04 -16.26
CA GLY A 122 8.32 0.16 -17.71
C GLY A 122 9.41 -0.77 -18.27
N GLN A 123 10.51 -0.97 -17.54
CA GLN A 123 11.55 -1.92 -17.96
C GLN A 123 11.04 -3.36 -17.97
N LEU A 124 10.27 -3.75 -16.94
CA LEU A 124 9.68 -5.08 -16.85
C LEU A 124 8.60 -5.27 -17.91
N GLU A 125 7.78 -4.25 -18.20
CA GLU A 125 6.82 -4.29 -19.31
C GLU A 125 7.53 -4.56 -20.64
N MET A 126 8.59 -3.81 -20.96
CA MET A 126 9.39 -4.04 -22.16
C MET A 126 10.00 -5.44 -22.21
N ALA A 127 10.53 -5.95 -21.09
CA ALA A 127 11.11 -7.28 -21.01
C ALA A 127 10.08 -8.39 -21.19
N LEU A 128 8.88 -8.21 -20.64
CA LEU A 128 7.77 -9.14 -20.81
C LEU A 128 7.23 -9.19 -22.25
N GLU A 129 7.51 -8.17 -23.05
CA GLU A 129 7.15 -8.08 -24.48
C GLU A 129 8.34 -8.38 -25.42
N ASP A 130 9.45 -8.91 -24.88
CA ASP A 130 10.68 -9.23 -25.62
C ASP A 130 11.34 -8.03 -26.31
N TYR A 131 11.12 -6.81 -25.78
CA TYR A 131 11.72 -5.56 -26.26
C TYR A 131 12.92 -5.08 -25.42
N SER A 132 13.27 -5.81 -24.36
CA SER A 132 14.40 -5.50 -23.47
C SER A 132 15.64 -6.33 -23.83
N GLU A 133 16.84 -5.77 -23.60
CA GLU A 133 18.09 -6.52 -23.62
C GLU A 133 18.27 -7.41 -22.38
N LEU A 134 17.65 -7.02 -21.26
CA LEU A 134 17.69 -7.76 -20.00
C LEU A 134 16.46 -8.65 -19.85
N GLU A 135 16.69 -9.85 -19.33
CA GLU A 135 15.64 -10.82 -19.00
C GLU A 135 14.76 -10.30 -17.84
N THR A 136 13.49 -10.73 -17.84
CA THR A 136 12.51 -10.33 -16.82
C THR A 136 12.99 -10.68 -15.41
N GLU A 137 13.56 -11.88 -15.22
CA GLU A 137 14.06 -12.34 -13.93
C GLU A 137 15.20 -11.46 -13.41
N GLU A 138 16.12 -11.04 -14.31
CA GLU A 138 17.24 -10.17 -13.93
C GLU A 138 16.74 -8.79 -13.50
N LEU A 139 15.81 -8.20 -14.25
CA LEU A 139 15.18 -6.92 -13.89
C LEU A 139 14.40 -7.02 -12.57
N TRP A 140 13.72 -8.14 -12.32
CA TRP A 140 12.97 -8.37 -11.08
C TRP A 140 13.89 -8.45 -9.85
N GLU A 141 15.03 -9.13 -9.96
CA GLU A 141 16.02 -9.20 -8.89
C GLU A 141 16.73 -7.85 -8.66
N ASN A 142 17.02 -7.11 -9.74
CA ASN A 142 17.56 -5.75 -9.63
C ASN A 142 16.57 -4.81 -8.91
N PHE A 143 15.28 -4.91 -9.25
CA PHE A 143 14.22 -4.15 -8.58
C PHE A 143 14.16 -4.44 -7.08
N LYS A 144 14.16 -5.72 -6.68
CA LYS A 144 14.22 -6.14 -5.26
C LYS A 144 15.39 -5.52 -4.52
N MET A 145 16.58 -5.55 -5.15
CA MET A 145 17.79 -5.03 -4.56
C MET A 145 17.73 -3.51 -4.37
N GLU A 146 17.27 -2.76 -5.38
CA GLU A 146 17.12 -1.30 -5.28
C GLU A 146 16.06 -0.89 -4.26
N LEU A 147 14.91 -1.57 -4.21
CA LEU A 147 13.90 -1.34 -3.17
C LEU A 147 14.47 -1.57 -1.77
N LYS A 148 15.22 -2.65 -1.56
CA LYS A 148 15.88 -2.92 -0.28
C LYS A 148 16.86 -1.82 0.09
N ARG A 149 17.65 -1.31 -0.87
CA ARG A 149 18.57 -0.18 -0.65
C ARG A 149 17.80 1.08 -0.27
N TYR A 150 16.72 1.41 -0.99
CA TYR A 150 15.88 2.57 -0.73
C TYR A 150 15.31 2.56 0.70
N PHE A 151 14.68 1.46 1.11
CA PHE A 151 14.09 1.38 2.46
C PHE A 151 15.15 1.30 3.56
N SER A 152 16.33 0.74 3.27
CA SER A 152 17.45 0.72 4.23
C SER A 152 18.11 2.10 4.41
N SER A 153 18.22 2.90 3.33
CA SER A 153 18.78 4.25 3.41
C SER A 153 17.80 5.23 4.05
N ALA A 154 16.50 5.13 3.74
CA ALA A 154 15.45 5.95 4.34
C ALA A 154 15.38 5.83 5.87
N ASN A 155 15.60 4.63 6.41
CA ASN A 155 15.67 4.39 7.86
C ASN A 155 16.87 5.05 8.54
N ASN A 156 17.93 5.39 7.81
CA ASN A 156 19.10 6.11 8.34
C ASN A 156 18.91 7.64 8.38
N PHE A 157 17.86 8.18 7.73
CA PHE A 157 17.53 9.61 7.77
C PHE A 157 16.49 9.96 8.86
N HIS A 158 15.98 8.96 9.59
CA HIS A 158 14.96 9.12 10.62
C HIS A 158 15.43 8.75 12.05
N ASN A 159 16.74 8.58 12.27
CA ASN A 159 17.35 8.45 13.60
C ASN A 159 18.15 9.70 13.98
#